data_AF-A0A8T7BMR7-F1
#
_entry.id   AF-A0A8T7BMR7-F1
#
_cell.length_a   1.000
_cell.length_b   1.000
_cell.length_c   1.000
_cell.angle_alpha   90.00
_cell.angle_beta   90.00
_cell.angle_gamma   90.00
#
_symmetry.space_group_name_H-M   'P 1'
#
loop_
_entity.id
_entity.type
_entity.pdbx_description
1 polymer ?
#
loop_
_entity_poly.entity_id
_entity_poly.type
_entity_poly.pdbx_seq_one_letter_code
_entity_poly.pdbx_strand_id
1 'polypeptide(L)'
;ILPVAEYTYTFTYRTNRQVGFYESFDELYWNVTGNAWEFSIETASARVFLPESVPDSRLNTTAYTGIQGSQEQSFTENRFSGGHVFYETSRRLNSGEGFTIVVSWPKGHVHEPTFEENLGYFFRDNQETIVGLSGLIVLLIYYLFTWHLLGRDPESGVIITRYQPPKGFSPASLRFVMEMGYDQKCFAAAIINLAVKGYLKISEDDDEYTLSRTGNKVEMAPGEVNLVNKLFQGSTSRTLKNTNHKYISNALEAHENALSRNYETRYFMTNSGYFITGIMLSILVVIATLFAVPDFEQNTGNLFIMAWLTGWSFGVFVLIKNALSLWSRTRGIITAVAAVYATMFALVFTGVEVYVIYSFAGELNTGIFLVVLGGAGINWIFYELLKAPTLAGRRLMDRIAGFQRYLDVAERQQLERKHPQGRTPELFEAYLPHALALEIEQKWAEKFSDVLVKVTTDNKAGYHPAWYNGASWQNNTIGGFSSTLGTSFSNAISSSSTAPGSSSGSG
;
A
#
# COMPACT_ATOMS: atom_id res chain seq x y z
N ILE A 1 24.17 -17.74 -34.83
CA ILE A 1 23.49 -18.34 -35.99
C ILE A 1 24.42 -19.40 -36.55
N LEU A 2 23.97 -20.65 -36.60
CA LEU A 2 24.76 -21.76 -37.17
C LEU A 2 24.68 -21.71 -38.71
N PRO A 3 25.72 -22.13 -39.44
CA PRO A 3 25.67 -22.23 -40.90
C PRO A 3 24.65 -23.29 -41.35
N VAL A 4 24.19 -23.21 -42.60
CA VAL A 4 23.25 -24.19 -43.17
C VAL A 4 23.97 -25.54 -43.32
N ALA A 5 23.60 -26.50 -42.47
CA ALA A 5 24.11 -27.87 -42.45
C ALA A 5 23.17 -28.77 -41.65
N GLU A 6 23.39 -30.08 -41.69
CA GLU A 6 22.75 -31.03 -40.77
C GLU A 6 23.49 -31.03 -39.43
N TYR A 7 22.75 -30.89 -38.33
CA TYR A 7 23.29 -30.94 -36.99
C TYR A 7 22.63 -32.06 -36.21
N THR A 8 23.44 -32.88 -35.54
CA THR A 8 22.96 -33.91 -34.62
C THR A 8 23.15 -33.43 -33.19
N TYR A 9 22.06 -33.42 -32.42
CA TYR A 9 22.09 -33.16 -30.99
C TYR A 9 21.70 -34.44 -30.25
N THR A 10 22.47 -34.79 -29.22
CA THR A 10 22.17 -35.93 -28.35
C THR A 10 22.04 -35.45 -26.93
N PHE A 11 20.87 -35.67 -26.34
CA PHE A 11 20.58 -35.35 -24.94
C PHE A 11 20.44 -36.65 -24.17
N THR A 12 21.12 -36.75 -23.03
CA THR A 12 20.96 -37.87 -22.08
C THR A 12 20.60 -37.29 -20.73
N TYR A 13 19.44 -37.70 -20.21
CA TYR A 13 18.93 -37.22 -18.94
C TYR A 13 18.29 -38.37 -18.16
N ARG A 14 18.21 -38.17 -16.84
CA ARG A 14 17.47 -39.05 -15.94
C ARG A 14 16.32 -38.26 -15.35
N THR A 15 15.12 -38.77 -15.50
CA THR A 15 13.92 -38.24 -14.84
C THR A 15 13.39 -39.24 -13.82
N ASN A 16 12.61 -38.75 -12.86
CA ASN A 16 11.89 -39.55 -11.88
C ASN A 16 10.40 -39.19 -11.91
N ARG A 17 9.56 -39.97 -11.22
CA ARG A 17 8.14 -39.65 -10.99
C ARG A 17 7.30 -39.46 -12.27
N GLN A 18 7.61 -40.19 -13.34
CA GLN A 18 6.91 -40.14 -14.63
C GLN A 18 5.87 -41.27 -14.82
N VAL A 19 5.86 -42.24 -13.92
CA VAL A 19 4.96 -43.40 -14.00
C VAL A 19 3.69 -43.08 -13.21
N GLY A 20 2.54 -43.27 -13.87
CA GLY A 20 1.23 -43.26 -13.23
C GLY A 20 0.93 -44.62 -12.60
N PHE A 21 0.50 -44.61 -11.34
CA PHE A 21 0.14 -45.82 -10.59
C PHE A 21 -1.38 -45.85 -10.42
N TYR A 22 -2.06 -46.80 -11.08
CA TYR A 22 -3.54 -46.97 -11.01
C TYR A 22 -3.92 -48.24 -10.25
N GLU A 23 -5.20 -48.49 -9.98
CA GLU A 23 -5.60 -49.66 -9.17
C GLU A 23 -5.15 -51.01 -9.76
N SER A 24 -5.20 -51.18 -11.08
CA SER A 24 -4.93 -52.47 -11.74
C SER A 24 -3.73 -52.50 -12.68
N PHE A 25 -3.16 -51.33 -13.02
CA PHE A 25 -2.03 -51.22 -13.93
C PHE A 25 -1.15 -50.01 -13.59
N ASP A 26 0.08 -50.02 -14.10
CA ASP A 26 0.97 -48.87 -14.12
C ASP A 26 1.11 -48.39 -15.57
N GLU A 27 1.35 -47.10 -15.75
CA GLU A 27 1.36 -46.46 -17.07
C GLU A 27 2.52 -45.47 -17.20
N LEU A 28 3.19 -45.50 -18.34
CA LEU A 28 4.01 -44.39 -18.81
C LEU A 28 3.23 -43.64 -19.89
N TYR A 29 2.76 -42.45 -19.54
CA TYR A 29 2.16 -41.49 -20.46
C TYR A 29 3.19 -40.38 -20.73
N TRP A 30 3.80 -40.36 -21.92
CA TRP A 30 4.97 -39.52 -22.19
C TRP A 30 4.83 -38.72 -23.49
N ASN A 31 4.97 -37.40 -23.40
CA ASN A 31 5.04 -36.52 -24.58
C ASN A 31 6.47 -36.52 -25.13
N VAL A 32 6.69 -37.24 -26.23
CA VAL A 32 8.02 -37.50 -26.82
C VAL A 32 8.63 -36.22 -27.38
N THR A 33 7.83 -35.41 -28.08
CA THR A 33 8.31 -34.21 -28.76
C THR A 33 7.92 -32.93 -28.03
N GLY A 34 6.75 -32.87 -27.39
CA GLY A 34 6.10 -31.62 -27.01
C GLY A 34 5.32 -30.99 -28.17
N ASN A 35 4.56 -29.93 -27.87
CA ASN A 35 3.70 -29.21 -28.82
C ASN A 35 4.17 -27.77 -29.11
N ALA A 36 5.28 -27.31 -28.53
CA ALA A 36 5.74 -25.92 -28.63
C ALA A 36 6.67 -25.65 -29.83
N TRP A 37 6.84 -26.62 -30.73
CA TRP A 37 7.72 -26.47 -31.89
C TRP A 37 7.07 -25.61 -32.97
N GLU A 38 7.74 -24.51 -33.34
CA GLU A 38 7.29 -23.62 -34.41
C GLU A 38 7.53 -24.18 -35.82
N PHE A 39 8.31 -25.27 -35.94
CA PHE A 39 8.65 -25.93 -37.20
C PHE A 39 8.03 -27.33 -37.30
N SER A 40 7.98 -27.86 -38.53
CA SER A 40 7.49 -29.21 -38.77
C SER A 40 8.53 -30.28 -38.42
N ILE A 41 8.06 -31.38 -37.84
CA ILE A 41 8.87 -32.57 -37.56
C ILE A 41 8.54 -33.61 -38.63
N GLU A 42 9.53 -33.94 -39.47
CA GLU A 42 9.35 -34.89 -40.57
C GLU A 42 9.00 -36.30 -40.06
N THR A 43 9.76 -36.77 -39.07
CA THR A 43 9.54 -38.07 -38.42
C THR A 43 9.88 -37.96 -36.94
N ALA A 44 9.02 -38.50 -36.08
CA ALA A 44 9.33 -38.73 -34.67
C ALA A 44 9.18 -40.21 -34.36
N SER A 45 10.11 -40.74 -33.57
CA SER A 45 10.04 -42.12 -33.08
C SER A 45 10.44 -42.20 -31.61
N ALA A 46 9.91 -43.21 -30.93
CA ALA A 46 10.21 -43.48 -29.54
C ALA A 46 10.37 -44.99 -29.32
N ARG A 47 11.39 -45.36 -28.55
CA ARG A 47 11.59 -46.73 -28.11
C ARG A 47 11.56 -46.78 -26.59
N VAL A 48 10.64 -47.56 -26.06
CA VAL A 48 10.48 -47.75 -24.61
C VAL A 48 11.08 -49.09 -24.22
N PHE A 49 11.90 -49.09 -23.17
CA PHE A 49 12.50 -50.28 -22.57
C PHE A 49 11.89 -50.46 -21.18
N LEU A 50 11.01 -51.45 -21.02
CA LEU A 50 10.43 -51.80 -19.73
C LEU A 50 11.32 -52.82 -18.98
N PRO A 51 11.16 -52.95 -17.64
CA PRO A 51 11.85 -54.01 -16.89
C PRO A 51 11.52 -55.40 -17.45
N GLU A 52 12.51 -56.29 -17.54
CA GLU A 52 12.35 -57.65 -18.10
C GLU A 52 11.24 -58.49 -17.43
N SER A 53 10.87 -58.14 -16.20
CA SER A 53 9.78 -58.80 -15.48
C SER A 53 8.39 -58.56 -16.10
N VAL A 54 8.22 -57.52 -16.92
CA VAL A 54 6.94 -57.15 -17.54
C VAL A 54 6.63 -58.09 -18.72
N PRO A 55 5.49 -58.79 -18.71
CA PRO A 55 5.16 -59.71 -19.81
C PRO A 55 4.60 -58.99 -21.04
N ASP A 56 5.22 -59.22 -22.19
CA ASP A 56 4.86 -58.65 -23.51
C ASP A 56 3.37 -58.81 -23.87
N SER A 57 2.76 -59.94 -23.47
CA SER A 57 1.36 -60.27 -23.77
C SER A 57 0.34 -59.44 -23.00
N ARG A 58 0.76 -58.70 -21.96
CA ARG A 58 -0.12 -57.87 -21.12
C ARG A 58 0.18 -56.37 -21.26
N LEU A 59 0.87 -55.97 -22.32
CA LEU A 59 1.09 -54.57 -22.65
C LEU A 59 -0.12 -53.99 -23.39
N ASN A 60 -0.65 -52.90 -22.86
CA ASN A 60 -1.58 -52.03 -23.56
C ASN A 60 -0.83 -50.78 -24.03
N THR A 61 -0.92 -50.47 -25.31
CA THR A 61 -0.13 -49.40 -25.94
C THR A 61 -1.03 -48.55 -26.81
N THR A 62 -0.77 -47.25 -26.81
CA THR A 62 -1.36 -46.32 -27.76
C THR A 62 -0.43 -45.13 -27.95
N ALA A 63 -0.68 -44.31 -28.95
CA ALA A 63 0.01 -43.04 -29.12
C ALA A 63 -0.94 -42.03 -29.77
N TYR A 64 -0.69 -40.76 -29.49
CA TYR A 64 -1.48 -39.64 -29.96
C TYR A 64 -0.59 -38.67 -30.73
N THR A 65 -1.12 -38.14 -31.83
CA THR A 65 -0.49 -37.13 -32.69
C THR A 65 -1.39 -35.90 -32.81
N GLY A 66 -0.80 -34.76 -33.13
CA GLY A 66 -1.54 -33.53 -33.43
C GLY A 66 -1.41 -32.44 -32.37
N ILE A 67 -2.24 -31.41 -32.46
CA ILE A 67 -2.23 -30.28 -31.50
C ILE A 67 -2.63 -30.73 -30.09
N GLN A 68 -2.36 -29.89 -29.10
CA GLN A 68 -2.75 -30.16 -27.71
C GLN A 68 -4.25 -30.47 -27.59
N GLY A 69 -4.58 -31.63 -27.00
CA GLY A 69 -5.95 -32.13 -26.87
C GLY A 69 -6.46 -32.98 -28.03
N SER A 70 -5.67 -33.15 -29.11
CA SER A 70 -5.98 -34.07 -30.21
C SER A 70 -5.98 -35.53 -29.74
N GLN A 71 -6.87 -36.34 -30.33
CA GLN A 71 -6.92 -37.80 -30.16
C GLN A 71 -6.55 -38.55 -31.45
N GLU A 72 -5.97 -37.86 -32.43
CA GLU A 72 -5.50 -38.49 -33.66
C GLU A 72 -4.41 -39.52 -33.36
N GLN A 73 -4.40 -40.64 -34.10
CA GLN A 73 -3.52 -41.79 -33.87
C GLN A 73 -2.72 -42.13 -35.14
N SER A 74 -2.06 -41.13 -35.74
CA SER A 74 -1.29 -41.32 -36.97
C SER A 74 0.13 -41.83 -36.67
N PHE A 75 0.21 -43.08 -36.19
CA PHE A 75 1.46 -43.76 -35.83
C PHE A 75 1.47 -45.24 -36.24
N THR A 76 2.67 -45.79 -36.40
CA THR A 76 2.93 -47.23 -36.49
C THR A 76 3.53 -47.73 -35.18
N GLU A 77 3.23 -48.97 -34.84
CA GLU A 77 3.74 -49.64 -33.64
C GLU A 77 4.41 -50.97 -34.02
N ASN A 78 5.57 -51.23 -33.44
CA ASN A 78 6.23 -52.54 -33.49
C ASN A 78 6.60 -52.98 -32.07
N ARG A 79 6.21 -54.20 -31.70
CA ARG A 79 6.56 -54.82 -30.41
C ARG A 79 7.66 -55.86 -30.63
N PHE A 80 8.71 -55.79 -29.82
CA PHE A 80 9.81 -56.76 -29.83
C PHE A 80 9.77 -57.61 -28.55
N SER A 81 10.28 -58.84 -28.65
CA SER A 81 10.42 -59.73 -27.49
C SER A 81 11.30 -59.09 -26.41
N GLY A 82 10.83 -59.10 -25.15
CA GLY A 82 11.60 -58.57 -24.02
C GLY A 82 11.16 -57.20 -23.51
N GLY A 83 9.90 -56.82 -23.72
CA GLY A 83 9.29 -55.62 -23.14
C GLY A 83 9.61 -54.33 -23.88
N HIS A 84 9.93 -54.42 -25.18
CA HIS A 84 10.29 -53.26 -25.99
C HIS A 84 9.18 -52.88 -26.95
N VAL A 85 8.75 -51.61 -26.88
CA VAL A 85 7.76 -51.05 -27.80
C VAL A 85 8.41 -49.92 -28.58
N PHE A 86 8.27 -49.97 -29.90
CA PHE A 86 8.71 -48.93 -30.82
C PHE A 86 7.50 -48.29 -31.48
N TYR A 87 7.47 -46.97 -31.41
CA TYR A 87 6.45 -46.13 -32.02
C TYR A 87 7.11 -45.19 -33.03
N GLU A 88 6.44 -44.95 -34.15
CA GLU A 88 6.89 -44.02 -35.19
C GLU A 88 5.70 -43.29 -35.79
N THR A 89 5.84 -42.00 -36.08
CA THR A 89 4.79 -41.21 -36.73
C THR A 89 4.57 -41.66 -38.17
N SER A 90 3.32 -41.86 -38.59
CA SER A 90 2.97 -42.24 -39.98
C SER A 90 2.83 -41.06 -40.94
N ARG A 91 2.88 -39.83 -40.41
CA ARG A 91 2.89 -38.59 -41.17
C ARG A 91 3.78 -37.57 -40.46
N ARG A 92 4.21 -36.54 -41.20
CA ARG A 92 4.86 -35.36 -40.63
C ARG A 92 3.96 -34.68 -39.59
N LEU A 93 4.57 -34.11 -38.55
CA LEU A 93 3.91 -33.23 -37.59
C LEU A 93 4.12 -31.79 -38.03
N ASN A 94 3.03 -31.02 -38.16
CA ASN A 94 3.09 -29.61 -38.48
C ASN A 94 3.46 -28.78 -37.23
N SER A 95 3.73 -27.49 -37.43
CA SER A 95 3.95 -26.53 -36.34
C SER A 95 2.83 -26.61 -35.29
N GLY A 96 3.18 -26.74 -34.01
CA GLY A 96 2.23 -26.91 -32.90
C GLY A 96 1.72 -28.34 -32.66
N GLU A 97 1.96 -29.27 -33.57
CA GLU A 97 1.60 -30.69 -33.39
C GLU A 97 2.70 -31.44 -32.63
N GLY A 98 2.29 -32.41 -31.81
CA GLY A 98 3.19 -33.21 -30.98
C GLY A 98 2.93 -34.70 -31.13
N PHE A 99 3.80 -35.50 -30.51
CA PHE A 99 3.71 -36.95 -30.45
C PHE A 99 3.83 -37.43 -29.01
N THR A 100 2.81 -38.15 -28.56
CA THR A 100 2.71 -38.68 -27.20
C THR A 100 2.51 -40.18 -27.25
N ILE A 101 3.25 -40.92 -26.44
CA ILE A 101 3.13 -42.36 -26.32
C ILE A 101 2.50 -42.73 -24.98
N VAL A 102 1.78 -43.84 -24.98
CA VAL A 102 1.23 -44.45 -23.79
C VAL A 102 1.54 -45.93 -23.81
N VAL A 103 2.12 -46.42 -22.73
CA VAL A 103 2.33 -47.85 -22.50
C VAL A 103 1.95 -48.18 -21.07
N SER A 104 1.10 -49.19 -20.94
CA SER A 104 0.51 -49.65 -19.68
C SER A 104 0.80 -51.13 -19.47
N TRP A 105 1.11 -51.50 -18.23
CA TRP A 105 1.49 -52.85 -17.84
C TRP A 105 0.90 -53.24 -16.47
N PRO A 106 0.80 -54.54 -16.14
CA PRO A 106 0.28 -54.99 -14.85
C PRO A 106 1.10 -54.49 -13.65
N LYS A 107 0.47 -54.37 -12.48
CA LYS A 107 1.15 -54.00 -11.23
C LYS A 107 2.26 -54.97 -10.83
N GLY A 108 3.20 -54.46 -10.02
CA GLY A 108 4.23 -55.26 -9.35
C GLY A 108 5.59 -55.30 -10.04
N HIS A 109 5.77 -54.51 -11.10
CA HIS A 109 7.02 -54.44 -11.87
C HIS A 109 7.83 -53.16 -11.61
N VAL A 110 7.18 -52.10 -11.11
CA VAL A 110 7.81 -50.82 -10.73
C VAL A 110 7.45 -50.51 -9.28
N HIS A 111 8.40 -49.93 -8.53
CA HIS A 111 8.16 -49.50 -7.15
C HIS A 111 7.19 -48.33 -7.12
N GLU A 112 6.01 -48.55 -6.54
CA GLU A 112 5.04 -47.51 -6.24
C GLU A 112 5.48 -46.74 -4.99
N PRO A 113 5.58 -45.40 -5.04
CA PRO A 113 5.97 -44.62 -3.89
C PRO A 113 5.03 -44.85 -2.71
N THR A 114 5.62 -45.16 -1.56
CA THR A 114 4.88 -45.29 -0.30
C THR A 114 4.29 -43.95 0.14
N PHE A 115 3.36 -43.98 1.12
CA PHE A 115 2.83 -42.75 1.71
C PHE A 115 3.93 -41.85 2.29
N GLU A 116 4.94 -42.42 2.94
CA GLU A 116 6.07 -41.68 3.52
C GLU A 116 6.94 -41.03 2.43
N GLU A 117 7.19 -41.74 1.33
CA GLU A 117 7.92 -41.19 0.17
C GLU A 117 7.16 -40.06 -0.50
N ASN A 118 5.85 -40.22 -0.71
CA ASN A 118 4.98 -39.16 -1.25
C ASN A 118 4.92 -37.94 -0.33
N LEU A 119 4.89 -38.15 0.98
CA LEU A 119 4.95 -37.05 1.96
C LEU A 119 6.32 -36.34 1.89
N GLY A 120 7.41 -37.08 1.77
CA GLY A 120 8.75 -36.54 1.56
C GLY A 120 8.86 -35.73 0.26
N TYR A 121 8.26 -36.20 -0.83
CA TYR A 121 8.16 -35.47 -2.10
C TYR A 121 7.38 -34.17 -1.92
N PHE A 122 6.23 -34.21 -1.24
CA PHE A 122 5.46 -33.01 -0.98
C PHE A 122 6.27 -31.94 -0.23
N PHE A 123 7.00 -32.31 0.82
CA PHE A 123 7.84 -31.37 1.57
C PHE A 123 8.99 -30.81 0.74
N ARG A 124 9.64 -31.65 -0.08
CA ARG A 124 10.75 -31.24 -0.93
C ARG A 124 10.31 -30.35 -2.09
N ASP A 125 9.16 -30.65 -2.69
CA ASP A 125 8.60 -29.91 -3.82
C ASP A 125 7.98 -28.58 -3.38
N ASN A 126 7.67 -28.39 -2.09
CA ASN A 126 7.05 -27.18 -1.54
C ASN A 126 7.90 -26.53 -0.43
N GLN A 127 9.19 -26.85 -0.35
CA GLN A 127 10.06 -26.45 0.75
C GLN A 127 10.07 -24.94 0.95
N GLU A 128 10.19 -24.18 -0.13
CA GLU A 128 10.17 -22.72 -0.14
C GLU A 128 8.85 -22.15 0.40
N THR A 129 7.72 -22.71 -0.01
CA THR A 129 6.40 -22.27 0.46
C THR A 129 6.24 -22.56 1.95
N ILE A 130 6.70 -23.71 2.43
CA ILE A 130 6.62 -24.11 3.84
C ILE A 130 7.52 -23.22 4.71
N VAL A 131 8.76 -22.96 4.27
CA VAL A 131 9.68 -22.04 4.95
C VAL A 131 9.09 -20.63 5.02
N GLY A 132 8.53 -20.12 3.93
CA GLY A 132 7.90 -18.81 3.91
C GLY A 132 6.67 -18.70 4.80
N LEU A 133 5.75 -19.67 4.74
CA LEU A 133 4.55 -19.69 5.59
C LEU A 133 4.90 -19.82 7.07
N SER A 134 5.84 -20.69 7.43
CA SER A 134 6.30 -20.81 8.82
C SER A 134 6.95 -19.51 9.32
N GLY A 135 7.74 -18.86 8.48
CA GLY A 135 8.30 -17.54 8.76
C GLY A 135 7.23 -16.47 8.99
N LEU A 136 6.16 -16.45 8.18
CA LEU A 136 5.02 -15.55 8.39
C LEU A 136 4.30 -15.82 9.72
N ILE A 137 4.16 -17.09 10.11
CA ILE A 137 3.56 -17.45 11.41
C ILE A 137 4.44 -16.88 12.54
N VAL A 138 5.76 -17.01 12.45
CA VAL A 138 6.69 -16.44 13.45
C VAL A 138 6.58 -14.92 13.50
N LEU A 139 6.53 -14.24 12.34
CA LEU A 139 6.33 -12.80 12.25
C LEU A 139 5.00 -12.36 12.89
N LEU A 140 3.92 -13.10 12.60
CA LEU A 140 2.59 -12.82 13.15
C LEU A 140 2.58 -13.02 14.67
N ILE A 141 3.18 -14.09 15.19
CA ILE A 141 3.29 -14.35 16.63
C ILE A 141 4.07 -13.22 17.31
N TYR A 142 5.21 -12.81 16.73
CA TYR A 142 6.01 -11.69 17.24
C TYR A 142 5.18 -10.41 17.35
N TYR A 143 4.44 -10.07 16.29
CA TYR A 143 3.63 -8.87 16.27
C TYR A 143 2.43 -8.94 17.20
N LEU A 144 1.72 -10.07 17.26
CA LEU A 144 0.62 -10.28 18.19
C LEU A 144 1.08 -10.17 19.65
N PHE A 145 2.25 -10.73 19.97
CA PHE A 145 2.85 -10.63 21.29
C PHE A 145 3.22 -9.18 21.63
N THR A 146 3.91 -8.49 20.72
CA THR A 146 4.31 -7.09 20.90
C THR A 146 3.09 -6.17 21.04
N TRP A 147 2.07 -6.36 20.21
CA TRP A 147 0.81 -5.63 20.28
C TRP A 147 0.07 -5.87 21.60
N HIS A 148 0.00 -7.12 22.05
CA HIS A 148 -0.66 -7.44 23.32
C HIS A 148 0.01 -6.76 24.52
N LEU A 149 1.33 -6.61 24.50
CA LEU A 149 2.09 -5.99 25.58
C LEU A 149 2.14 -4.46 25.53
N LEU A 150 2.25 -3.88 24.34
CA LEU A 150 2.61 -2.46 24.15
C LEU A 150 1.61 -1.65 23.31
N GLY A 151 0.80 -2.33 22.49
CA GLY A 151 -0.08 -1.70 21.50
C GLY A 151 -1.55 -1.65 21.90
N ARG A 152 -1.95 -2.27 23.02
CA ARG A 152 -3.36 -2.23 23.45
C ARG A 152 -3.72 -0.88 24.05
N ASP A 153 -4.65 -0.20 23.39
CA ASP A 153 -5.23 1.03 23.87
C ASP A 153 -5.87 0.87 25.26
N PRO A 154 -5.61 1.79 26.21
CA PRO A 154 -6.35 1.87 27.45
C PRO A 154 -7.85 2.10 27.20
N GLU A 155 -8.70 1.57 28.08
CA GLU A 155 -10.14 1.77 27.98
C GLU A 155 -10.53 3.26 28.01
N SER A 156 -11.56 3.59 27.25
CA SER A 156 -12.11 4.94 27.21
C SER A 156 -12.82 5.29 28.52
N GLY A 157 -12.54 6.48 29.04
CA GLY A 157 -13.30 7.03 30.15
C GLY A 157 -14.68 7.52 29.72
N VAL A 158 -15.50 7.92 30.70
CA VAL A 158 -16.77 8.60 30.41
C VAL A 158 -16.51 9.94 29.73
N ILE A 159 -16.98 10.09 28.49
CA ILE A 159 -16.81 11.31 27.71
C ILE A 159 -17.83 12.36 28.15
N ILE A 160 -17.38 13.31 28.97
CA ILE A 160 -18.17 14.44 29.45
C ILE A 160 -18.01 15.62 28.49
N THR A 161 -19.11 16.22 28.05
CA THR A 161 -19.11 17.43 27.20
C THR A 161 -18.36 18.59 27.86
N ARG A 162 -17.40 19.18 27.15
CA ARG A 162 -16.58 20.32 27.63
C ARG A 162 -16.76 21.52 26.73
N TYR A 163 -16.96 22.70 27.30
CA TYR A 163 -17.25 23.93 26.55
C TYR A 163 -15.99 24.67 26.07
N GLN A 164 -14.82 24.32 26.62
CA GLN A 164 -13.54 24.95 26.33
C GLN A 164 -12.52 23.89 25.93
N PRO A 165 -11.55 24.23 25.07
CA PRO A 165 -10.46 23.34 24.74
C PRO A 165 -9.63 22.99 25.99
N PRO A 166 -8.97 21.82 26.03
CA PRO A 166 -8.06 21.48 27.11
C PRO A 166 -7.01 22.58 27.34
N LYS A 167 -6.91 23.08 28.58
CA LYS A 167 -5.98 24.15 28.93
C LYS A 167 -4.53 23.74 28.65
N GLY A 168 -3.75 24.65 28.05
CA GLY A 168 -2.32 24.45 27.78
C GLY A 168 -2.02 23.72 26.47
N PHE A 169 -3.03 23.43 25.65
CA PHE A 169 -2.86 22.78 24.36
C PHE A 169 -3.26 23.72 23.22
N SER A 170 -2.42 23.80 22.19
CA SER A 170 -2.76 24.48 20.94
C SER A 170 -3.64 23.58 20.05
N PRO A 171 -4.38 24.15 19.08
CA PRO A 171 -5.13 23.38 18.09
C PRO A 171 -4.31 22.29 17.41
N ALA A 172 -3.08 22.63 16.98
CA ALA A 172 -2.16 21.69 16.37
C ALA A 172 -1.78 20.53 17.30
N SER A 173 -1.54 20.82 18.59
CA SER A 173 -1.24 19.76 19.56
C SER A 173 -2.43 18.84 19.84
N LEU A 174 -3.67 19.33 19.75
CA LEU A 174 -4.86 18.48 19.90
C LEU A 174 -4.93 17.46 18.77
N ARG A 175 -4.71 17.91 17.52
CA ARG A 175 -4.68 17.00 16.37
C ARG A 175 -3.52 16.01 16.48
N PHE A 176 -2.32 16.48 16.80
CA PHE A 176 -1.15 15.63 16.94
C PHE A 176 -1.35 14.51 17.96
N VAL A 177 -2.02 14.80 19.07
CA VAL A 177 -2.37 13.77 20.06
C VAL A 177 -3.48 12.85 19.56
N MET A 178 -4.55 13.38 18.94
CA MET A 178 -5.68 12.57 18.46
C MET A 178 -5.27 11.61 17.34
N GLU A 179 -4.43 12.07 16.41
CA GLU A 179 -3.94 11.30 15.26
C GLU A 179 -2.67 10.49 15.58
N MET A 180 -2.10 10.67 16.79
CA MET A 180 -0.84 10.05 17.20
C MET A 180 0.28 10.21 16.15
N GLY A 181 0.34 11.40 15.55
CA GLY A 181 1.21 11.67 14.40
C GLY A 181 1.07 13.09 13.89
N TYR A 182 1.98 13.48 12.99
CA TYR A 182 2.01 14.80 12.38
C TYR A 182 1.50 14.78 10.95
N ASP A 183 0.70 15.78 10.59
CA ASP A 183 0.21 15.97 9.22
C ASP A 183 0.10 17.46 8.87
N GLN A 184 -0.25 17.75 7.61
CA GLN A 184 -0.36 19.13 7.12
C GLN A 184 -1.46 19.92 7.84
N LYS A 185 -2.50 19.24 8.34
CA LYS A 185 -3.57 19.88 9.13
C LYS A 185 -3.08 20.33 10.50
N CYS A 186 -2.09 19.67 11.12
CA CYS A 186 -1.42 20.19 12.31
C CYS A 186 -0.78 21.56 12.03
N PHE A 187 -0.09 21.70 10.90
CA PHE A 187 0.51 22.96 10.47
C PHE A 187 -0.56 24.02 10.15
N ALA A 188 -1.60 23.64 9.41
CA ALA A 188 -2.71 24.54 9.08
C ALA A 188 -3.40 25.09 10.33
N ALA A 189 -3.72 24.22 11.30
CA ALA A 189 -4.33 24.61 12.56
C ALA A 189 -3.43 25.57 13.37
N ALA A 190 -2.11 25.37 13.36
CA ALA A 190 -1.16 26.30 14.00
C ALA A 190 -1.13 27.68 13.32
N ILE A 191 -1.06 27.72 11.99
CA ILE A 191 -1.04 28.97 11.23
C ILE A 191 -2.33 29.77 11.43
N ILE A 192 -3.50 29.12 11.34
CA ILE A 192 -4.78 29.80 11.54
C ILE A 192 -4.93 30.25 12.99
N ASN A 193 -4.46 29.47 13.99
CA ASN A 193 -4.45 29.92 15.39
C ASN A 193 -3.60 31.19 15.58
N LEU A 194 -2.43 31.27 14.94
CA LEU A 194 -1.58 32.45 14.96
C LEU A 194 -2.22 33.63 14.20
N ALA A 195 -2.96 33.35 13.13
CA ALA A 195 -3.69 34.34 12.36
C ALA A 195 -4.80 34.98 13.20
N VAL A 196 -5.65 34.15 13.80
CA VAL A 196 -6.75 34.56 14.70
C VAL A 196 -6.22 35.36 15.90
N LYS A 197 -5.10 34.94 16.49
CA LYS A 197 -4.44 35.70 17.57
C LYS A 197 -3.83 37.03 17.11
N GLY A 198 -3.73 37.25 15.79
CA GLY A 198 -3.25 38.50 15.19
C GLY A 198 -1.74 38.57 14.99
N TYR A 199 -0.99 37.46 15.05
CA TYR A 199 0.46 37.42 14.82
C TYR A 199 0.84 37.47 13.34
N LEU A 200 0.01 36.87 12.50
CA LEU A 200 0.17 36.86 11.05
C LEU A 200 -1.16 37.11 10.34
N LYS A 201 -1.09 37.46 9.05
CA LYS A 201 -2.23 37.52 8.14
C LYS A 201 -2.04 36.54 7.00
N ILE A 202 -3.15 35.98 6.54
CA ILE A 202 -3.22 35.08 5.40
C ILE A 202 -3.87 35.87 4.25
N SER A 203 -3.12 36.06 3.18
CA SER A 203 -3.64 36.62 1.92
C SER A 203 -3.73 35.50 0.90
N GLU A 204 -4.89 35.33 0.28
CA GLU A 204 -5.14 34.42 -0.83
C GLU A 204 -5.30 35.24 -2.10
N ASP A 205 -4.50 34.90 -3.10
CA ASP A 205 -4.56 35.45 -4.46
C ASP A 205 -4.60 34.25 -5.43
N ASP A 206 -5.72 34.09 -6.13
CA ASP A 206 -6.09 32.85 -6.85
C ASP A 206 -5.93 31.59 -5.97
N ASP A 207 -5.02 30.68 -6.34
CA ASP A 207 -4.71 29.42 -5.63
C ASP A 207 -3.48 29.55 -4.72
N GLU A 208 -2.97 30.77 -4.51
CA GLU A 208 -1.74 31.01 -3.76
C GLU A 208 -2.01 31.68 -2.41
N TYR A 209 -1.40 31.12 -1.36
CA TYR A 209 -1.49 31.68 -0.01
C TYR A 209 -0.19 32.36 0.37
N THR A 210 -0.27 33.62 0.79
CA THR A 210 0.84 34.40 1.33
C THR A 210 0.63 34.69 2.81
N LEU A 211 1.62 34.30 3.62
CA LEU A 211 1.64 34.50 5.06
C LEU A 211 2.50 35.72 5.37
N SER A 212 1.97 36.69 6.11
CA SER A 212 2.68 37.93 6.46
C SER A 212 2.63 38.22 7.95
N ARG A 213 3.76 38.54 8.57
CA ARG A 213 3.81 38.93 10.00
C ARG A 213 3.19 40.31 10.21
N THR A 214 2.42 40.46 11.27
CA THR A 214 1.81 41.76 11.65
C THR A 214 2.70 42.60 12.56
N GLY A 215 3.68 41.97 13.24
CA GLY A 215 4.52 42.62 14.27
C GLY A 215 3.91 42.58 15.68
N ASN A 216 2.68 42.10 15.84
CA ASN A 216 2.03 41.97 17.14
C ASN A 216 2.66 40.85 17.98
N LYS A 217 2.78 41.07 19.28
CA LYS A 217 3.18 40.02 20.23
C LYS A 217 1.93 39.29 20.71
N VAL A 218 1.91 37.97 20.54
CA VAL A 218 0.80 37.11 20.98
C VAL A 218 1.35 35.97 21.82
N GLU A 219 0.51 35.38 22.66
CA GLU A 219 0.85 34.14 23.36
C GLU A 219 0.88 32.97 22.37
N MET A 220 2.05 32.32 22.24
CA MET A 220 2.28 31.22 21.30
C MET A 220 2.63 29.94 22.07
N ALA A 221 2.16 28.81 21.56
CA ALA A 221 2.60 27.52 22.06
C ALA A 221 4.07 27.25 21.66
N PRO A 222 4.81 26.40 22.40
CA PRO A 222 6.22 26.10 22.09
C PRO A 222 6.44 25.62 20.64
N GLY A 223 5.50 24.83 20.09
CA GLY A 223 5.54 24.40 18.68
C GLY A 223 5.37 25.55 17.69
N GLU A 224 4.47 26.49 17.98
CA GLU A 224 4.18 27.65 17.12
C GLU A 224 5.40 28.59 17.02
N VAL A 225 6.15 28.75 18.12
CA VAL A 225 7.39 29.55 18.14
C VAL A 225 8.44 28.97 17.17
N ASN A 226 8.66 27.66 17.21
CA ASN A 226 9.62 27.00 16.32
C ASN A 226 9.19 27.10 14.85
N LEU A 227 7.88 26.92 14.60
CA LEU A 227 7.27 27.07 13.28
C LEU A 227 7.56 28.46 12.70
N VAL A 228 7.16 29.53 13.40
CA VAL A 228 7.26 30.90 12.85
C VAL A 228 8.69 31.40 12.71
N ASN A 229 9.61 30.90 13.54
CA ASN A 229 11.03 31.24 13.45
C ASN A 229 11.68 30.69 12.18
N LYS A 230 11.33 29.47 11.78
CA LYS A 230 11.82 28.86 10.54
C LYS A 230 11.11 29.39 9.31
N LEU A 231 9.79 29.52 9.37
CA LEU A 231 8.97 29.98 8.26
C LEU A 231 9.42 31.37 7.76
N PHE A 232 9.57 32.31 8.69
CA PHE A 232 9.91 33.70 8.41
C PHE A 232 11.40 33.99 8.59
N GLN A 233 12.26 32.97 8.49
CA GLN A 233 13.71 33.18 8.55
C GLN A 233 14.12 34.08 7.37
N GLY A 234 14.64 35.28 7.68
CA GLY A 234 15.11 36.25 6.69
C GLY A 234 14.01 36.97 5.89
N SER A 235 12.73 36.87 6.27
CA SER A 235 11.64 37.62 5.62
C SER A 235 10.45 37.82 6.57
N THR A 236 9.71 38.91 6.41
CA THR A 236 8.45 39.16 7.13
C THR A 236 7.22 38.58 6.42
N SER A 237 7.37 38.15 5.17
CA SER A 237 6.31 37.54 4.35
C SER A 237 6.82 36.33 3.56
N ARG A 238 5.98 35.31 3.41
CA ARG A 238 6.28 34.08 2.65
C ARG A 238 5.04 33.54 1.94
N THR A 239 5.19 33.27 0.65
CA THR A 239 4.18 32.60 -0.16
C THR A 239 4.36 31.09 -0.11
N LEU A 240 3.26 30.36 0.05
CA LEU A 240 3.21 28.89 0.02
C LEU A 240 3.39 28.39 -1.42
N LYS A 241 4.65 28.43 -1.87
CA LYS A 241 5.10 27.96 -3.18
C LYS A 241 6.30 27.04 -3.02
N ASN A 242 6.48 26.13 -3.97
CA ASN A 242 7.65 25.24 -4.05
C ASN A 242 8.99 26.00 -4.12
N THR A 243 9.01 27.24 -4.60
CA THR A 243 10.21 28.10 -4.56
C THR A 243 10.67 28.41 -3.12
N ASN A 244 9.73 28.38 -2.16
CA ASN A 244 9.99 28.54 -0.74
C ASN A 244 10.06 27.21 0.01
N HIS A 245 10.11 26.06 -0.68
CA HIS A 245 10.04 24.73 -0.05
C HIS A 245 11.02 24.57 1.10
N LYS A 246 12.27 25.04 0.96
CA LYS A 246 13.28 24.96 2.02
C LYS A 246 12.81 25.60 3.33
N TYR A 247 12.11 26.73 3.29
CA TYR A 247 11.63 27.39 4.51
C TYR A 247 10.37 26.72 5.05
N ILE A 248 9.50 26.23 4.16
CA ILE A 248 8.24 25.60 4.51
C ILE A 248 8.49 24.20 5.08
N SER A 249 9.34 23.39 4.44
CA SER A 249 9.78 22.07 4.91
C SER A 249 10.51 22.20 6.25
N ASN A 250 11.44 23.15 6.40
CA ASN A 250 12.12 23.39 7.67
C ASN A 250 11.15 23.85 8.78
N ALA A 251 10.10 24.61 8.42
CA ALA A 251 9.07 25.02 9.38
C ALA A 251 8.16 23.86 9.79
N LEU A 252 7.78 23.00 8.84
CA LEU A 252 7.05 21.76 9.08
C LEU A 252 7.85 20.84 10.00
N GLU A 253 9.10 20.56 9.65
CA GLU A 253 10.01 19.69 10.42
C GLU A 253 10.27 20.26 11.83
N ALA A 254 10.47 21.58 11.95
CA ALA A 254 10.67 22.20 13.27
C ALA A 254 9.40 22.16 14.14
N HIS A 255 8.23 22.29 13.53
CA HIS A 255 6.95 22.18 14.24
C HIS A 255 6.68 20.74 14.67
N GLU A 256 6.86 19.78 13.77
CA GLU A 256 6.75 18.35 14.03
C GLU A 256 7.68 17.93 15.16
N ASN A 257 8.97 18.22 15.06
CA ASN A 257 9.94 17.93 16.12
C ASN A 257 9.56 18.55 17.46
N ALA A 258 9.02 19.77 17.47
CA ALA A 258 8.57 20.41 18.68
C ALA A 258 7.33 19.72 19.27
N LEU A 259 6.40 19.23 18.45
CA LEU A 259 5.24 18.47 18.93
C LEU A 259 5.68 17.08 19.42
N SER A 260 6.47 16.33 18.65
CA SER A 260 6.97 15.01 19.05
C SER A 260 7.70 15.06 20.39
N ARG A 261 8.63 16.01 20.57
CA ARG A 261 9.37 16.17 21.84
C ARG A 261 8.47 16.48 23.04
N ASN A 262 7.38 17.22 22.84
CA ASN A 262 6.51 17.65 23.93
C ASN A 262 5.37 16.66 24.22
N TYR A 263 4.93 15.88 23.22
CA TYR A 263 3.69 15.12 23.28
C TYR A 263 3.81 13.61 23.01
N GLU A 264 4.74 13.13 22.19
CA GLU A 264 4.81 11.70 21.78
C GLU A 264 4.97 10.81 23.01
N THR A 265 6.16 10.72 23.61
CA THR A 265 6.40 9.83 24.77
C THR A 265 5.52 10.09 26.00
N ARG A 266 4.91 11.27 26.11
CA ARG A 266 4.02 11.64 27.22
C ARG A 266 2.57 11.23 27.01
N TYR A 267 2.06 11.28 25.78
CA TYR A 267 0.66 11.03 25.48
C TYR A 267 0.46 9.79 24.59
N PHE A 268 1.39 9.41 23.71
CA PHE A 268 1.28 8.20 22.89
C PHE A 268 2.64 7.58 22.51
N MET A 269 2.72 6.26 22.51
CA MET A 269 3.92 5.54 22.09
C MET A 269 3.72 5.02 20.67
N THR A 270 4.64 5.35 19.76
CA THR A 270 4.64 4.82 18.39
C THR A 270 5.23 3.41 18.31
N ASN A 271 5.98 2.98 19.34
CA ASN A 271 6.63 1.68 19.42
C ASN A 271 7.47 1.33 18.18
N SER A 272 8.03 2.36 17.52
CA SER A 272 8.71 2.27 16.22
C SER A 272 9.91 1.32 16.23
N GLY A 273 10.63 1.20 17.35
CA GLY A 273 11.73 0.23 17.48
C GLY A 273 11.29 -1.22 17.28
N TYR A 274 10.16 -1.63 17.90
CA TYR A 274 9.62 -2.98 17.75
C TYR A 274 9.05 -3.24 16.35
N PHE A 275 8.48 -2.19 15.74
CA PHE A 275 8.06 -2.25 14.35
C PHE A 275 9.26 -2.48 13.42
N ILE A 276 10.37 -1.77 13.61
CA ILE A 276 11.61 -1.97 12.84
C ILE A 276 12.14 -3.40 13.02
N THR A 277 12.11 -3.96 14.24
CA THR A 277 12.48 -5.36 14.46
C THR A 277 11.58 -6.33 13.69
N GLY A 278 10.27 -6.05 13.62
CA GLY A 278 9.33 -6.83 12.81
C GLY A 278 9.62 -6.73 11.30
N ILE A 279 9.99 -5.54 10.80
CA ILE A 279 10.44 -5.35 9.42
C ILE A 279 11.71 -6.18 9.15
N MET A 280 12.69 -6.16 10.06
CA MET A 280 13.91 -6.97 9.92
C MET A 280 13.59 -8.47 9.91
N LEU A 281 12.66 -8.93 10.75
CA LEU A 281 12.19 -10.31 10.75
C LEU A 281 11.48 -10.66 9.44
N SER A 282 10.66 -9.76 8.89
CA SER A 282 10.01 -9.95 7.58
C SER A 282 11.03 -10.08 6.45
N ILE A 283 12.10 -9.27 6.47
CA ILE A 283 13.20 -9.38 5.50
C ILE A 283 13.91 -10.74 5.65
N LEU A 284 14.17 -11.18 6.88
CA LEU A 284 14.76 -12.50 7.14
C LEU A 284 13.88 -13.65 6.64
N VAL A 285 12.55 -13.55 6.76
CA VAL A 285 11.61 -14.55 6.23
C VAL A 285 11.69 -14.61 4.71
N VAL A 286 11.72 -13.46 4.03
CA VAL A 286 11.91 -13.41 2.58
C VAL A 286 13.23 -14.06 2.20
N ILE A 287 14.34 -13.65 2.83
CA ILE A 287 15.67 -14.22 2.58
C ILE A 287 15.67 -15.75 2.78
N ALA A 288 15.12 -16.25 3.88
CA ALA A 288 15.04 -17.69 4.16
C ALA A 288 14.21 -18.44 3.11
N THR A 289 13.10 -17.84 2.66
CA THR A 289 12.27 -18.38 1.58
C THR A 289 13.04 -18.47 0.27
N LEU A 290 13.82 -17.43 -0.06
CA LEU A 290 14.65 -17.39 -1.26
C LEU A 290 15.74 -18.46 -1.24
N PHE A 291 16.43 -18.65 -0.11
CA PHE A 291 17.44 -19.71 0.04
C PHE A 291 16.86 -21.13 0.00
N ALA A 292 15.56 -21.28 0.21
CA ALA A 292 14.87 -22.57 0.10
C ALA A 292 14.47 -22.92 -1.35
N VAL A 293 14.60 -21.98 -2.30
CA VAL A 293 14.29 -22.22 -3.72
C VAL A 293 15.34 -23.15 -4.34
N PRO A 294 14.92 -24.25 -4.99
CA PRO A 294 15.84 -25.11 -5.74
C PRO A 294 16.61 -24.33 -6.82
N ASP A 295 17.88 -24.66 -7.01
CA ASP A 295 18.76 -23.99 -7.99
C ASP A 295 18.84 -22.46 -7.81
N PHE A 296 18.78 -21.99 -6.56
CA PHE A 296 18.89 -20.56 -6.18
C PHE A 296 19.99 -19.82 -6.95
N GLU A 297 21.18 -20.42 -7.10
CA GLU A 297 22.32 -19.81 -7.80
C GLU A 297 21.97 -19.39 -9.24
N GLN A 298 21.19 -20.20 -9.95
CA GLN A 298 20.75 -19.93 -11.32
C GLN A 298 19.61 -18.89 -11.38
N ASN A 299 18.83 -18.76 -10.30
CA ASN A 299 17.64 -17.91 -10.23
C ASN A 299 17.85 -16.57 -9.49
N THR A 300 19.09 -16.26 -9.07
CA THR A 300 19.40 -15.10 -8.22
C THR A 300 18.82 -13.78 -8.75
N GLY A 301 18.85 -13.55 -10.07
CA GLY A 301 18.29 -12.35 -10.70
C GLY A 301 16.77 -12.22 -10.54
N ASN A 302 16.05 -13.31 -10.78
CA ASN A 302 14.59 -13.38 -10.67
C ASN A 302 14.13 -13.15 -9.23
N LEU A 303 14.87 -13.72 -8.28
CA LEU A 303 14.58 -13.59 -6.85
C LEU A 303 14.85 -12.17 -6.34
N PHE A 304 15.88 -11.50 -6.85
CA PHE A 304 16.11 -10.08 -6.57
C PHE A 304 14.96 -9.21 -7.08
N ILE A 305 14.51 -9.44 -8.32
CA ILE A 305 13.38 -8.70 -8.90
C ILE A 305 12.12 -8.87 -8.05
N MET A 306 11.85 -10.06 -7.50
CA MET A 306 10.70 -10.29 -6.62
C MET A 306 10.79 -9.57 -5.28
N ALA A 307 11.96 -9.63 -4.62
CA ALA A 307 12.20 -8.87 -3.40
C ALA A 307 12.07 -7.36 -3.64
N TRP A 308 12.51 -6.88 -4.80
CA TRP A 308 12.31 -5.50 -5.22
C TRP A 308 10.83 -5.18 -5.50
N LEU A 309 10.13 -6.10 -6.16
CA LEU A 309 8.72 -5.96 -6.52
C LEU A 309 7.84 -5.76 -5.29
N THR A 310 8.19 -6.31 -4.11
CA THR A 310 7.42 -6.08 -2.88
C THR A 310 7.36 -4.60 -2.49
N GLY A 311 8.49 -3.90 -2.63
CA GLY A 311 8.57 -2.46 -2.40
C GLY A 311 7.85 -1.66 -3.49
N TRP A 312 7.96 -2.11 -4.74
CA TRP A 312 7.22 -1.54 -5.85
C TRP A 312 5.70 -1.66 -5.67
N SER A 313 5.19 -2.86 -5.35
CA SER A 313 3.78 -3.14 -5.07
C SER A 313 3.23 -2.26 -3.96
N PHE A 314 4.01 -2.02 -2.89
CA PHE A 314 3.63 -1.05 -1.87
C PHE A 314 3.49 0.37 -2.43
N GLY A 315 4.44 0.80 -3.27
CA GLY A 315 4.36 2.06 -4.00
C GLY A 315 3.11 2.18 -4.87
N VAL A 316 2.81 1.14 -5.67
CA VAL A 316 1.60 1.09 -6.53
C VAL A 316 0.33 1.15 -5.70
N PHE A 317 0.26 0.41 -4.59
CA PHE A 317 -0.87 0.48 -3.67
C PHE A 317 -1.08 1.90 -3.11
N VAL A 318 0.00 2.58 -2.69
CA VAL A 318 -0.06 3.97 -2.23
C VAL A 318 -0.57 4.89 -3.34
N LEU A 319 -0.13 4.70 -4.60
CA LEU A 319 -0.62 5.46 -5.74
C LEU A 319 -2.13 5.24 -5.98
N ILE A 320 -2.59 3.99 -5.92
CA ILE A 320 -4.02 3.64 -6.05
C ILE A 320 -4.83 4.29 -4.92
N LYS A 321 -4.40 4.13 -3.67
CA LYS A 321 -5.06 4.74 -2.51
C LYS A 321 -5.13 6.27 -2.65
N ASN A 322 -4.05 6.90 -3.13
CA ASN A 322 -4.03 8.33 -3.40
C ASN A 322 -5.04 8.72 -4.50
N ALA A 323 -5.08 7.98 -5.61
CA ALA A 323 -6.05 8.22 -6.68
C ALA A 323 -7.51 8.08 -6.18
N LEU A 324 -7.82 7.03 -5.42
CA LEU A 324 -9.14 6.81 -4.81
C LEU A 324 -9.50 7.93 -3.82
N SER A 325 -8.53 8.36 -3.01
CA SER A 325 -8.71 9.48 -2.09
C SER A 325 -9.01 10.79 -2.84
N LEU A 326 -8.32 11.06 -3.96
CA LEU A 326 -8.61 12.24 -4.79
C LEU A 326 -10.03 12.18 -5.37
N TRP A 327 -10.47 11.03 -5.89
CA TRP A 327 -11.84 10.83 -6.37
C TRP A 327 -12.88 11.07 -5.28
N SER A 328 -12.63 10.62 -4.04
CA SER A 328 -13.53 10.84 -2.91
C SER A 328 -13.70 12.32 -2.53
N ARG A 329 -12.77 13.18 -2.97
CA ARG A 329 -12.72 14.62 -2.67
C ARG A 329 -13.11 15.49 -3.86
N THR A 330 -13.41 14.90 -5.01
CA THR A 330 -13.76 15.64 -6.24
C THR A 330 -15.11 16.35 -6.08
N ARG A 331 -15.11 17.68 -6.24
CA ARG A 331 -16.33 18.51 -6.23
C ARG A 331 -16.45 19.43 -7.45
N GLY A 332 -15.46 19.43 -8.35
CA GLY A 332 -15.44 20.24 -9.57
C GLY A 332 -14.46 19.76 -10.63
N ILE A 333 -14.46 20.42 -11.79
CA ILE A 333 -13.71 20.00 -13.00
C ILE A 333 -12.20 19.94 -12.75
N ILE A 334 -11.61 20.93 -12.08
CA ILE A 334 -10.16 20.97 -11.81
C ILE A 334 -9.73 19.81 -10.89
N THR A 335 -10.49 19.55 -9.83
CA THR A 335 -10.25 18.40 -8.94
C THR A 335 -10.45 17.06 -9.66
N ALA A 336 -11.37 17.00 -10.63
CA ALA A 336 -11.58 15.82 -11.46
C ALA A 336 -10.39 15.58 -12.40
N VAL A 337 -9.82 16.63 -13.01
CA VAL A 337 -8.63 16.53 -13.86
C VAL A 337 -7.43 16.00 -13.06
N ALA A 338 -7.22 16.48 -11.83
CA ALA A 338 -6.17 15.97 -10.96
C ALA A 338 -6.38 14.50 -10.57
N ALA A 339 -7.62 14.10 -10.26
CA ALA A 339 -7.95 12.70 -9.96
C ALA A 339 -7.76 11.78 -11.18
N VAL A 340 -8.13 12.23 -12.38
CA VAL A 340 -7.91 11.51 -13.65
C VAL A 340 -6.42 11.33 -13.91
N TYR A 341 -5.62 12.39 -13.76
CA TYR A 341 -4.16 12.30 -13.92
C TYR A 341 -3.54 11.29 -12.94
N ALA A 342 -3.88 11.39 -11.66
CA ALA A 342 -3.40 10.45 -10.64
C ALA A 342 -3.82 9.00 -10.95
N THR A 343 -5.03 8.81 -11.48
CA THR A 343 -5.53 7.49 -11.90
C THR A 343 -4.74 6.94 -13.09
N MET A 344 -4.50 7.75 -14.13
CA MET A 344 -3.68 7.32 -15.27
C MET A 344 -2.25 6.98 -14.86
N PHE A 345 -1.66 7.80 -13.99
CA PHE A 345 -0.33 7.55 -13.45
C PHE A 345 -0.29 6.23 -12.66
N ALA A 346 -1.25 5.99 -11.76
CA ALA A 346 -1.36 4.73 -11.03
C ALA A 346 -1.58 3.53 -11.97
N LEU A 347 -2.38 3.68 -13.02
CA LEU A 347 -2.64 2.62 -14.01
C LEU A 347 -1.39 2.19 -14.78
N VAL A 348 -0.50 3.13 -15.16
CA VAL A 348 0.76 2.77 -15.83
C VAL A 348 1.62 1.88 -14.93
N PHE A 349 1.80 2.27 -13.66
CA PHE A 349 2.60 1.50 -12.71
C PHE A 349 1.96 0.16 -12.34
N THR A 350 0.63 0.13 -12.21
CA THR A 350 -0.13 -1.12 -12.00
C THR A 350 -0.01 -2.05 -13.20
N GLY A 351 -0.08 -1.51 -14.42
CA GLY A 351 0.09 -2.29 -15.65
C GLY A 351 1.49 -2.89 -15.76
N VAL A 352 2.53 -2.13 -15.39
CA VAL A 352 3.91 -2.65 -15.30
C VAL A 352 4.02 -3.74 -14.24
N GLU A 353 3.45 -3.54 -13.05
CA GLU A 353 3.44 -4.55 -11.99
C GLU A 353 2.75 -5.84 -12.45
N VAL A 354 1.56 -5.74 -13.04
CA VAL A 354 0.82 -6.90 -13.57
C VAL A 354 1.62 -7.60 -14.66
N TYR A 355 2.27 -6.85 -15.56
CA TYR A 355 3.12 -7.43 -16.61
C TYR A 355 4.32 -8.18 -16.02
N VAL A 356 5.00 -7.59 -15.03
CA VAL A 356 6.14 -8.24 -14.36
C VAL A 356 5.67 -9.49 -13.60
N ILE A 357 4.57 -9.41 -12.84
CA ILE A 357 4.00 -10.58 -12.17
C ILE A 357 3.65 -11.67 -13.20
N TYR A 358 3.02 -11.30 -14.31
CA TYR A 358 2.69 -12.23 -15.39
C TYR A 358 3.94 -12.85 -16.03
N SER A 359 4.99 -12.06 -16.30
CA SER A 359 6.22 -12.58 -16.93
C SER A 359 6.95 -13.59 -16.03
N PHE A 360 6.82 -13.45 -14.71
CA PHE A 360 7.42 -14.36 -13.74
C PHE A 360 6.48 -15.44 -13.21
N ALA A 361 5.18 -15.36 -13.48
CA ALA A 361 4.19 -16.33 -13.01
C ALA A 361 4.44 -17.76 -13.54
N GLY A 362 5.18 -17.88 -14.66
CA GLY A 362 5.61 -19.17 -15.21
C GLY A 362 6.97 -19.67 -14.70
N GLU A 363 7.74 -18.84 -13.98
CA GLU A 363 9.12 -19.15 -13.58
C GLU A 363 9.27 -19.48 -12.09
N LEU A 364 8.33 -19.07 -11.23
CA LEU A 364 8.42 -19.23 -9.78
C LEU A 364 7.14 -19.81 -9.18
N ASN A 365 7.28 -20.49 -8.03
CA ASN A 365 6.14 -21.02 -7.29
C ASN A 365 5.24 -19.88 -6.78
N THR A 366 3.94 -19.97 -7.03
CA THR A 366 2.90 -19.04 -6.53
C THR A 366 2.97 -18.83 -5.02
N GLY A 367 3.46 -19.83 -4.26
CA GLY A 367 3.64 -19.72 -2.81
C GLY A 367 4.54 -18.57 -2.37
N ILE A 368 5.61 -18.26 -3.10
CA ILE A 368 6.55 -17.17 -2.76
C ILE A 368 5.84 -15.82 -2.81
N PHE A 369 5.00 -15.62 -3.83
CA PHE A 369 4.21 -14.39 -3.97
C PHE A 369 3.26 -14.19 -2.80
N LEU A 370 2.57 -15.25 -2.36
CA LEU A 370 1.68 -15.19 -1.19
C LEU A 370 2.44 -14.88 0.10
N VAL A 371 3.66 -15.39 0.26
CA VAL A 371 4.51 -15.12 1.42
C VAL A 371 4.89 -13.64 1.48
N VAL A 372 5.33 -13.08 0.36
CA VAL A 372 5.67 -11.66 0.23
C VAL A 372 4.47 -10.77 0.56
N LEU A 373 3.32 -11.03 -0.07
CA LEU A 373 2.11 -10.24 0.14
C LEU A 373 1.61 -10.35 1.58
N GLY A 374 1.62 -11.57 2.13
CA GLY A 374 1.25 -11.82 3.52
C GLY A 374 2.14 -11.05 4.49
N GLY A 375 3.46 -11.05 4.27
CA GLY A 375 4.42 -10.28 5.05
C GLY A 375 4.15 -8.77 4.99
N ALA A 376 3.96 -8.22 3.79
CA ALA A 376 3.63 -6.80 3.61
C ALA A 376 2.31 -6.42 4.32
N GLY A 377 1.27 -7.25 4.18
CA GLY A 377 -0.01 -7.05 4.84
C GLY A 377 0.08 -7.08 6.36
N ILE A 378 0.83 -8.03 6.93
CA ILE A 378 1.08 -8.11 8.38
C ILE A 378 1.79 -6.84 8.87
N ASN A 379 2.89 -6.44 8.23
CA ASN A 379 3.61 -5.22 8.62
C ASN A 379 2.71 -3.98 8.57
N TRP A 380 1.89 -3.84 7.53
CA TRP A 380 0.98 -2.70 7.42
C TRP A 380 -0.06 -2.67 8.55
N ILE A 381 -0.69 -3.80 8.85
CA ILE A 381 -1.67 -3.89 9.94
C ILE A 381 -1.03 -3.49 11.27
N PHE A 382 0.17 -4.01 11.56
CA PHE A 382 0.85 -3.75 12.82
C PHE A 382 1.54 -2.39 12.90
N TYR A 383 1.81 -1.73 11.76
CA TYR A 383 2.23 -0.32 11.76
C TYR A 383 1.19 0.59 12.41
N GLU A 384 -0.10 0.34 12.17
CA GLU A 384 -1.17 1.10 12.80
C GLU A 384 -1.50 0.59 14.20
N LEU A 385 -1.58 -0.74 14.40
CA LEU A 385 -1.96 -1.32 15.70
C LEU A 385 -0.90 -1.13 16.80
N LEU A 386 0.38 -0.93 16.46
CA LEU A 386 1.43 -0.74 17.47
C LEU A 386 1.45 0.68 18.05
N LYS A 387 0.79 1.65 17.42
CA LYS A 387 0.61 2.99 18.02
C LYS A 387 -0.40 2.88 19.15
N ALA A 388 -0.02 3.30 20.35
CA ALA A 388 -0.90 3.22 21.51
C ALA A 388 -0.85 4.51 22.35
N PRO A 389 -2.01 5.04 22.78
CA PRO A 389 -2.05 6.15 23.72
C PRO A 389 -1.65 5.68 25.12
N THR A 390 -0.88 6.50 25.82
CA THR A 390 -0.61 6.32 27.25
C THR A 390 -1.88 6.59 28.07
N LEU A 391 -1.90 6.24 29.37
CA LEU A 391 -3.00 6.62 30.27
C LEU A 391 -3.25 8.13 30.34
N ALA A 392 -2.19 8.94 30.27
CA ALA A 392 -2.31 10.39 30.21
C ALA A 392 -2.87 10.85 28.86
N GLY A 393 -2.43 10.21 27.77
CA GLY A 393 -2.96 10.34 26.41
C GLY A 393 -4.44 10.07 26.33
N ARG A 394 -4.89 8.91 26.78
CA ARG A 394 -6.29 8.51 26.81
C ARG A 394 -7.16 9.53 27.54
N ARG A 395 -6.73 9.97 28.73
CA ARG A 395 -7.44 11.01 29.49
C ARG A 395 -7.50 12.34 28.74
N LEU A 396 -6.45 12.70 28.00
CA LEU A 396 -6.45 13.90 27.17
C LEU A 396 -7.38 13.74 25.97
N MET A 397 -7.31 12.62 25.25
CA MET A 397 -8.21 12.27 24.15
C MET A 397 -9.67 12.30 24.60
N ASP A 398 -10.02 11.78 25.78
CA ASP A 398 -11.38 11.84 26.32
C ASP A 398 -11.84 13.30 26.56
N ARG A 399 -10.93 14.18 26.99
CA ARG A 399 -11.22 15.62 27.14
C ARG A 399 -11.38 16.30 25.78
N ILE A 400 -10.57 15.93 24.79
CA ILE A 400 -10.66 16.42 23.43
C ILE A 400 -11.98 15.98 22.81
N ALA A 401 -12.35 14.70 22.93
CA ALA A 401 -13.63 14.15 22.48
C ALA A 401 -14.81 14.84 23.17
N GLY A 402 -14.71 15.15 24.46
CA GLY A 402 -15.71 15.95 25.18
C GLY A 402 -15.89 17.37 24.62
N PHE A 403 -14.80 18.01 24.18
CA PHE A 403 -14.83 19.32 23.52
C PHE A 403 -15.33 19.22 22.07
N GLN A 404 -14.90 18.19 21.34
CA GLN A 404 -15.40 17.88 20.00
C GLN A 404 -16.91 17.66 20.01
N ARG A 405 -17.43 16.92 21.00
CA ARG A 405 -18.87 16.72 21.18
C ARG A 405 -19.62 18.02 21.44
N TYR A 406 -19.02 18.98 22.13
CA TYR A 406 -19.60 20.31 22.28
C TYR A 406 -19.65 21.04 20.93
N LEU A 407 -18.54 21.11 20.21
CA LEU A 407 -18.49 21.75 18.89
C LEU A 407 -19.44 21.11 17.88
N ASP A 408 -19.62 19.78 17.94
CA ASP A 408 -20.51 19.00 17.07
C ASP A 408 -21.99 19.12 17.48
N VAL A 409 -22.33 18.82 18.73
CA VAL A 409 -23.73 18.65 19.19
C VAL A 409 -24.35 19.93 19.76
N ALA A 410 -23.57 20.92 20.20
CA ALA A 410 -24.16 22.10 20.84
C ALA A 410 -25.14 22.80 19.90
N GLU A 411 -26.42 22.76 20.28
CA GLU A 411 -27.49 23.47 19.58
C GLU A 411 -27.32 24.98 19.73
N ARG A 412 -27.79 25.74 18.74
CA ARG A 412 -27.67 27.21 18.70
C ARG A 412 -28.16 27.88 20.00
N GLN A 413 -29.27 27.40 20.56
CA GLN A 413 -29.83 27.90 21.82
C GLN A 413 -29.00 27.53 23.06
N GLN A 414 -28.28 26.40 23.05
CA GLN A 414 -27.39 26.02 24.16
C GLN A 414 -26.12 26.87 24.17
N LEU A 415 -25.63 27.29 22.99
CA LEU A 415 -24.51 28.22 22.85
C LEU A 415 -24.85 29.59 23.44
N GLU A 416 -26.05 30.10 23.16
CA GLU A 416 -26.54 31.40 23.66
C GLU A 416 -26.77 31.40 25.18
N ARG A 417 -27.24 30.29 25.77
CA ARG A 417 -27.49 30.20 27.21
C ARG A 417 -26.22 30.09 28.07
N LYS A 418 -25.11 29.60 27.50
CA LYS A 418 -23.89 29.28 28.26
C LYS A 418 -22.76 30.29 28.07
N HIS A 419 -22.80 31.10 27.02
CA HIS A 419 -21.88 32.21 26.84
C HIS A 419 -22.60 33.52 27.20
N PRO A 420 -22.16 34.25 28.25
CA PRO A 420 -22.78 35.51 28.67
C PRO A 420 -22.85 36.58 27.57
N GLN A 421 -22.02 36.44 26.53
CA GLN A 421 -21.95 37.34 25.38
C GLN A 421 -22.67 36.79 24.13
N GLY A 422 -23.30 35.61 24.21
CA GLY A 422 -23.99 34.96 23.11
C GLY A 422 -23.06 34.39 22.03
N ARG A 423 -23.62 34.08 20.86
CA ARG A 423 -22.86 33.67 19.66
C ARG A 423 -22.28 34.93 19.00
N THR A 424 -20.97 35.14 19.09
CA THR A 424 -20.29 36.31 18.49
C THR A 424 -19.28 35.89 17.42
N PRO A 425 -18.90 36.80 16.49
CA PRO A 425 -17.84 36.54 15.51
C PRO A 425 -16.50 36.17 16.16
N GLU A 426 -16.17 36.78 17.30
CA GLU A 426 -14.92 36.52 18.03
C GLU A 426 -14.89 35.09 18.59
N LEU A 427 -16.04 34.57 19.04
CA LEU A 427 -16.15 33.18 19.49
C LEU A 427 -15.98 32.19 18.32
N PHE A 428 -16.52 32.53 17.14
CA PHE A 428 -16.32 31.74 15.93
C PHE A 428 -14.83 31.65 15.59
N GLU A 429 -14.16 32.80 15.50
CA GLU A 429 -12.72 32.87 15.18
C GLU A 429 -11.88 32.14 16.22
N ALA A 430 -12.17 32.29 17.52
CA ALA A 430 -11.41 31.65 18.59
C ALA A 430 -11.39 30.12 18.51
N TYR A 431 -12.50 29.49 18.09
CA TYR A 431 -12.62 28.03 18.02
C TYR A 431 -12.45 27.45 16.61
N LEU A 432 -12.42 28.28 15.56
CA LEU A 432 -12.17 27.84 14.19
C LEU A 432 -10.88 27.00 14.03
N PRO A 433 -9.72 27.40 14.57
CA PRO A 433 -8.51 26.57 14.50
C PRO A 433 -8.68 25.19 15.15
N HIS A 434 -9.42 25.12 16.26
CA HIS A 434 -9.67 23.88 16.98
C HIS A 434 -10.66 22.98 16.23
N ALA A 435 -11.68 23.58 15.61
CA ALA A 435 -12.63 22.85 14.78
C ALA A 435 -11.95 22.25 13.55
N LEU A 436 -11.01 22.98 12.92
CA LEU A 436 -10.19 22.47 11.82
C LEU A 436 -9.29 21.31 12.27
N ALA A 437 -8.64 21.45 13.43
CA ALA A 437 -7.78 20.40 13.98
C ALA A 437 -8.54 19.08 14.21
N LEU A 438 -9.83 19.17 14.56
CA LEU A 438 -10.73 18.06 14.88
C LEU A 438 -11.69 17.68 13.73
N GLU A 439 -11.48 18.23 12.53
CA GLU A 439 -12.24 17.95 11.30
C GLU A 439 -13.76 18.19 11.41
N ILE A 440 -14.16 19.22 12.14
CA ILE A 440 -15.56 19.61 12.34
C ILE A 440 -15.81 21.10 12.04
N GLU A 441 -14.91 21.72 11.27
CA GLU A 441 -14.95 23.14 10.90
C GLU A 441 -16.22 23.53 10.14
N GLN A 442 -16.72 22.66 9.25
CA GLN A 442 -17.96 22.93 8.51
C GLN A 442 -19.16 23.03 9.45
N LYS A 443 -19.34 22.04 10.32
CA LYS A 443 -20.45 22.00 11.30
C LYS A 443 -20.35 23.16 12.29
N TRP A 444 -19.14 23.54 12.68
CA TRP A 444 -18.91 24.70 13.53
C TRP A 444 -19.33 26.00 12.84
N ALA A 445 -18.89 26.20 11.60
CA ALA A 445 -19.21 27.38 10.78
C ALA A 445 -20.72 27.57 10.53
N GLU A 446 -21.45 26.49 10.27
CA GLU A 446 -22.91 26.52 10.06
C GLU A 446 -23.70 27.02 11.29
N LYS A 447 -23.11 26.97 12.49
CA LYS A 447 -23.74 27.46 13.73
C LYS A 447 -23.66 28.98 13.90
N PHE A 448 -22.79 29.64 13.14
CA PHE A 448 -22.55 31.09 13.19
C PHE A 448 -23.02 31.79 11.91
N SER A 449 -23.59 31.06 10.94
CA SER A 449 -23.99 31.65 9.67
C SER A 449 -24.99 32.78 9.81
N ASP A 450 -25.96 32.66 10.71
CA ASP A 450 -26.97 33.68 11.01
C ASP A 450 -26.39 34.93 11.69
N VAL A 451 -25.47 34.75 12.64
CA VAL A 451 -24.81 35.86 13.36
C VAL A 451 -23.95 36.68 12.40
N LEU A 452 -23.13 36.01 11.58
CA LEU A 452 -22.21 36.68 10.67
C LEU A 452 -22.95 37.36 9.50
N VAL A 453 -24.05 36.78 9.01
CA VAL A 453 -24.94 37.44 8.04
C VAL A 453 -25.60 38.67 8.66
N LYS A 454 -26.02 38.60 9.93
CA LYS A 454 -26.63 39.73 10.62
C LYS A 454 -25.66 40.91 10.76
N VAL A 455 -24.41 40.65 11.19
CA VAL A 455 -23.35 41.68 11.25
C VAL A 455 -23.09 42.30 9.88
N THR A 456 -23.16 41.48 8.82
CA THR A 456 -23.00 41.94 7.43
C THR A 456 -24.12 42.89 7.01
N THR A 457 -25.35 42.61 7.44
CA THR A 457 -26.54 43.41 7.12
C THR A 457 -26.57 44.74 7.88
N ASP A 458 -26.14 44.75 9.15
CA ASP A 458 -26.24 45.93 10.02
C ASP A 458 -25.15 47.00 9.74
N ASN A 459 -23.96 46.62 9.25
CA ASN A 459 -22.80 47.54 9.17
C ASN A 459 -22.44 48.05 7.77
N LYS A 460 -23.19 47.71 6.71
CA LYS A 460 -22.92 48.01 5.26
C LYS A 460 -21.55 47.58 4.71
N ALA A 461 -20.53 47.35 5.54
CA ALA A 461 -19.18 46.94 5.18
C ALA A 461 -18.97 45.41 5.22
N GLY A 462 -19.96 44.64 5.69
CA GLY A 462 -19.85 43.19 5.84
C GLY A 462 -19.01 42.78 7.06
N TYR A 463 -19.23 41.56 7.58
CA TYR A 463 -18.24 40.94 8.46
C TYR A 463 -17.10 40.37 7.60
N HIS A 464 -15.85 40.71 7.94
CA HIS A 464 -14.66 40.13 7.35
C HIS A 464 -13.64 39.79 8.44
N PRO A 465 -13.03 38.59 8.44
CA PRO A 465 -11.99 38.26 9.41
C PRO A 465 -10.78 39.16 9.21
N ALA A 466 -10.29 39.81 10.26
CA ALA A 466 -9.15 40.73 10.14
C ALA A 466 -7.82 40.02 9.78
N TRP A 467 -7.78 38.71 9.99
CA TRP A 467 -6.62 37.84 9.76
C TRP A 467 -6.60 37.19 8.38
N TYR A 468 -7.69 37.27 7.60
CA TYR A 468 -7.82 36.67 6.28
C TYR A 468 -8.20 37.70 5.23
N ASN A 469 -7.55 37.66 4.06
CA ASN A 469 -7.96 38.41 2.88
C ASN A 469 -7.92 37.48 1.66
N GLY A 470 -9.04 37.29 0.96
CA GLY A 470 -9.08 36.35 -0.16
C GLY A 470 -10.45 36.21 -0.80
N ALA A 471 -10.46 35.75 -2.06
CA ALA A 471 -11.68 35.49 -2.83
C ALA A 471 -12.55 34.38 -2.22
N SER A 472 -11.93 33.39 -1.54
CA SER A 472 -12.68 32.29 -0.90
C SER A 472 -13.64 32.77 0.19
N TRP A 473 -13.36 33.90 0.84
CA TRP A 473 -14.29 34.53 1.80
C TRP A 473 -15.45 35.23 1.09
N GLN A 474 -15.17 35.89 -0.03
CA GLN A 474 -16.14 36.71 -0.76
C GLN A 474 -17.17 35.86 -1.54
N ASN A 475 -16.76 34.68 -1.99
CA ASN A 475 -17.53 33.86 -2.92
C ASN A 475 -18.24 32.65 -2.30
N ASN A 476 -18.04 32.37 -1.01
CA ASN A 476 -18.59 31.17 -0.35
C ASN A 476 -19.54 31.50 0.80
N THR A 477 -20.43 30.56 1.12
CA THR A 477 -21.08 30.53 2.45
C THR A 477 -20.03 30.29 3.52
N ILE A 478 -20.28 30.71 4.76
CA ILE A 478 -19.31 30.58 5.86
C ILE A 478 -18.89 29.12 6.12
N GLY A 479 -19.84 28.18 5.98
CA GLY A 479 -19.57 26.74 6.02
C GLY A 479 -18.69 26.28 4.86
N GLY A 480 -18.99 26.75 3.64
CA GLY A 480 -18.18 26.51 2.45
C GLY A 480 -16.76 27.04 2.61
N PHE A 481 -16.59 28.30 3.02
CA PHE A 481 -15.30 28.93 3.29
C PHE A 481 -14.45 28.10 4.26
N SER A 482 -15.02 27.67 5.39
CA SER A 482 -14.26 26.93 6.40
C SER A 482 -13.76 25.58 5.88
N SER A 483 -14.60 24.87 5.11
CA SER A 483 -14.22 23.60 4.48
C SER A 483 -13.19 23.75 3.36
N THR A 484 -13.35 24.79 2.53
CA THR A 484 -12.42 25.12 1.45
C THR A 484 -11.09 25.51 2.03
N LEU A 485 -11.06 26.46 2.97
CA LEU A 485 -9.85 26.91 3.67
C LEU A 485 -9.10 25.72 4.28
N GLY A 486 -9.78 24.81 4.98
CA GLY A 486 -9.12 23.62 5.54
C GLY A 486 -8.44 22.74 4.49
N THR A 487 -9.09 22.52 3.35
CA THR A 487 -8.62 21.61 2.31
C THR A 487 -7.60 22.25 1.37
N SER A 488 -7.91 23.41 0.79
CA SER A 488 -7.05 24.12 -0.16
C SER A 488 -5.75 24.57 0.51
N PHE A 489 -5.83 25.09 1.74
CA PHE A 489 -4.65 25.54 2.48
C PHE A 489 -3.73 24.37 2.84
N SER A 490 -4.29 23.25 3.33
CA SER A 490 -3.49 22.04 3.63
C SER A 490 -2.82 21.47 2.37
N ASN A 491 -3.50 21.50 1.23
CA ASN A 491 -2.93 21.09 -0.06
C ASN A 491 -1.81 22.03 -0.50
N ALA A 492 -1.99 23.35 -0.36
CA ALA A 492 -0.95 24.34 -0.66
C ALA A 492 0.28 24.17 0.22
N ILE A 493 0.12 23.82 1.51
CA ILE A 493 1.24 23.46 2.39
C ILE A 493 1.94 22.21 1.87
N SER A 494 1.19 21.17 1.50
CA SER A 494 1.76 19.93 0.99
C SER A 494 2.58 20.15 -0.28
N SER A 495 2.02 20.83 -1.29
CA SER A 495 2.68 21.07 -2.58
C SER A 495 3.87 22.03 -2.46
N SER A 496 3.81 22.99 -1.54
CA SER A 496 4.90 23.94 -1.34
C SER A 496 6.07 23.38 -0.54
N SER A 497 5.86 22.32 0.24
CA SER A 497 6.91 21.67 1.05
C SER A 497 7.86 20.77 0.26
N THR A 498 7.48 20.36 -0.95
CA THR A 498 8.28 19.50 -1.83
C THR A 498 9.19 20.32 -2.75
N ALA A 499 10.42 19.86 -2.96
CA ALA A 499 11.34 20.49 -3.91
C ALA A 499 10.75 20.45 -5.35
N PRO A 500 11.00 21.49 -6.18
CA PRO A 500 10.64 21.44 -7.59
C PRO A 500 11.29 20.22 -8.26
N GLY A 501 10.53 19.45 -9.03
CA GLY A 501 11.10 18.35 -9.82
C GLY A 501 12.15 18.91 -10.78
N SER A 502 13.35 18.32 -10.80
CA SER A 502 14.36 18.64 -11.80
C SER A 502 13.84 18.19 -13.17
N SER A 503 13.39 19.12 -14.00
CA SER A 503 13.21 18.86 -15.42
C SER A 503 14.59 18.63 -16.03
N SER A 504 15.02 17.38 -16.15
CA SER A 504 16.08 17.02 -17.09
C SER A 504 15.50 17.18 -18.49
N GLY A 505 15.63 18.38 -19.06
CA GLY A 505 15.38 18.60 -20.47
C GLY A 505 16.41 17.82 -21.26
N SER A 506 15.98 16.71 -21.87
CA SER A 506 16.72 16.05 -22.95
C SER A 506 16.72 16.99 -24.15
N GLY A 507 17.85 17.66 -24.37
CA GLY A 507 18.18 18.29 -25.65
C GLY A 507 18.67 17.28 -26.67
#